data_AF-A0A9E6WGT8-F1
#
_entry.id   AF-A0A9E6WGT8-F1
#
_cell.length_a   1.000
_cell.length_b   1.000
_cell.length_c   1.000
_cell.angle_alpha   90.00
_cell.angle_beta   90.00
_cell.angle_gamma   90.00
#
_symmetry.space_group_name_H-M   'P 1'
#
loop_
_entity.id
_entity.type
_entity.pdbx_description
1 polymer ?
#
loop_
_entity_poly.entity_id
_entity_poly.type
_entity_poly.pdbx_seq_one_letter_code
_entity_poly.pdbx_strand_id
1 'polypeptide(L)'
;AIARPGFDWLRAPEIGAVMVRGRTGGTGAAFNLGEMTVTRCSLKLADGTVGHAYVMGRRKTCAEAAALVDALMQTEAAARIDAQVLDPLRREAEARSARRAARAAATKVDFLTLARGEDQ
;
A
#
# COMPACT_ATOMS: atom_id res chain seq x y z
N ALA A 1 -8.67 12.50 -19.80
CA ALA A 1 -8.76 11.24 -19.02
C ALA A 1 -7.76 10.24 -19.60
N ILE A 2 -7.05 9.48 -18.77
CA ILE A 2 -6.18 8.40 -19.26
C ILE A 2 -7.09 7.31 -19.83
N ALA A 3 -6.91 6.97 -21.11
CA ALA A 3 -7.68 5.90 -21.73
C ALA A 3 -7.28 4.56 -21.10
N ARG A 4 -8.28 3.72 -20.78
CA ARG A 4 -8.02 2.38 -20.25
C ARG A 4 -7.47 1.50 -21.39
N PRO A 5 -6.27 0.92 -21.26
CA PRO A 5 -5.72 0.08 -22.31
C PRO A 5 -6.48 -1.25 -22.37
N GLY A 6 -6.54 -1.84 -23.57
CA GLY A 6 -6.90 -3.25 -23.72
C GLY A 6 -5.79 -4.16 -23.18
N PHE A 7 -6.17 -5.32 -22.68
CA PHE A 7 -5.24 -6.29 -22.11
C PHE A 7 -5.84 -7.69 -22.11
N ASP A 8 -4.98 -8.70 -22.03
CA ASP A 8 -5.34 -10.10 -21.83
C ASP A 8 -4.99 -10.56 -20.42
N TRP A 9 -5.83 -11.42 -19.84
CA TRP A 9 -5.52 -12.05 -18.56
C TRP A 9 -4.48 -13.16 -18.73
N LEU A 10 -3.34 -13.04 -18.03
CA LEU A 10 -2.46 -14.18 -17.76
C LEU A 10 -2.93 -14.94 -16.52
N ARG A 11 -3.53 -14.21 -15.58
CA ARG A 11 -4.22 -14.72 -14.39
C ARG A 11 -5.31 -13.74 -14.00
N ALA A 12 -6.57 -14.16 -14.13
CA ALA A 12 -7.71 -13.37 -13.67
C ALA A 12 -7.66 -13.13 -12.14
N PRO A 13 -8.33 -12.09 -11.61
CA PRO A 13 -8.34 -11.80 -10.18
C PRO A 13 -8.85 -12.95 -9.30
N GLU A 14 -7.94 -13.50 -8.52
CA GLU A 14 -8.12 -14.63 -7.61
C GLU A 14 -7.96 -14.17 -6.16
N ILE A 15 -8.92 -14.52 -5.31
CA ILE A 15 -8.87 -14.25 -3.87
C ILE A 15 -8.26 -15.46 -3.18
N GLY A 16 -7.22 -15.24 -2.38
CA GLY A 16 -6.58 -16.26 -1.56
C GLY A 16 -6.15 -15.67 -0.21
N ALA A 17 -5.23 -16.36 0.45
CA ALA A 17 -4.65 -15.93 1.72
C ALA A 17 -3.12 -15.93 1.66
N VAL A 18 -2.51 -15.09 2.51
CA VAL A 18 -1.08 -15.09 2.77
C VAL A 18 -0.84 -15.26 4.27
N MET A 19 0.18 -16.04 4.64
CA MET A 19 0.61 -16.18 6.03
C MET A 19 1.31 -14.91 6.50
N VAL A 20 0.72 -14.23 7.49
CA VAL A 20 1.33 -13.10 8.19
C VAL A 20 2.27 -13.65 9.25
N ARG A 21 3.51 -13.15 9.29
CA ARG A 21 4.50 -13.52 10.30
C ARG A 21 4.78 -12.37 11.24
N GLY A 22 4.70 -12.64 12.54
CA GLY A 22 5.14 -11.74 13.59
C GLY A 22 6.56 -12.07 14.05
N ARG A 23 7.12 -11.23 14.92
CA ARG A 23 8.39 -11.50 15.62
C ARG A 23 8.21 -11.35 17.12
N THR A 24 8.69 -12.34 17.89
CA THR A 24 8.59 -12.31 19.37
C THR A 24 9.26 -11.05 19.92
N GLY A 25 8.54 -10.27 20.74
CA GLY A 25 9.06 -9.01 21.30
C GLY A 25 9.42 -7.94 20.25
N GLY A 26 8.91 -8.05 19.02
CA GLY A 26 9.16 -7.10 17.92
C GLY A 26 10.42 -7.38 17.10
N THR A 27 11.47 -7.97 17.69
CA THR A 27 12.77 -8.19 17.02
C THR A 27 13.26 -9.64 17.07
N GLY A 28 12.64 -10.51 17.87
CA GLY A 28 13.05 -11.90 18.08
C GLY A 28 12.77 -12.83 16.90
N ALA A 29 12.61 -14.13 17.19
CA ALA A 29 12.33 -15.15 16.17
C ALA A 29 10.99 -14.89 15.46
N ALA A 30 10.92 -15.24 14.17
CA ALA A 30 9.69 -15.15 13.40
C ALA A 30 8.74 -16.30 13.74
N PHE A 31 7.43 -16.02 13.77
CA PHE A 31 6.39 -17.03 13.97
C PHE A 31 5.16 -16.69 13.11
N ASN A 32 4.31 -17.68 12.86
CA ASN A 32 3.06 -17.48 12.11
C ASN A 32 2.03 -16.78 13.01
N LEU A 33 1.68 -15.54 12.66
CA LEU A 33 0.73 -14.71 13.40
C LEU A 33 -0.72 -14.99 12.99
N GLY A 34 -0.93 -15.43 11.75
CA GLY A 34 -2.24 -15.74 11.19
C GLY A 34 -2.25 -15.60 9.68
N GLU A 35 -3.44 -15.58 9.09
CA GLU A 35 -3.64 -15.39 7.66
C GLU A 35 -4.29 -14.04 7.36
N MET A 36 -3.93 -13.47 6.21
CA MET A 36 -4.56 -12.27 5.67
C MET A 36 -5.04 -12.55 4.26
N THR A 37 -6.28 -12.14 3.95
CA THR A 37 -6.81 -12.27 2.60
C THR A 37 -6.05 -11.38 1.62
N VAL A 38 -5.74 -11.90 0.45
CA VAL A 38 -5.12 -11.16 -0.66
C VAL A 38 -5.87 -11.46 -1.95
N THR A 39 -5.96 -10.48 -2.84
CA THR A 39 -6.40 -10.69 -4.22
C THR A 39 -5.22 -10.50 -5.15
N ARG A 40 -4.94 -11.49 -6.01
CA ARG A 40 -3.83 -11.46 -6.96
C ARG A 40 -4.32 -11.57 -8.41
N CYS A 41 -3.62 -10.90 -9.33
CA CYS A 41 -3.83 -11.07 -10.77
C CYS A 41 -2.57 -10.73 -11.56
N SER A 42 -2.55 -11.18 -12.80
CA SER A 42 -1.53 -10.84 -13.79
C SER A 42 -2.18 -10.61 -15.14
N LEU A 43 -1.77 -9.57 -15.85
CA LEU A 43 -2.29 -9.23 -17.18
C LEU A 43 -1.15 -8.87 -18.13
N LYS A 44 -1.44 -8.92 -19.42
CA LYS A 44 -0.52 -8.56 -20.50
C LYS A 44 -1.19 -7.51 -21.39
N LEU A 45 -0.50 -6.39 -21.61
CA LEU A 45 -0.91 -5.35 -22.55
C LEU A 45 -0.66 -5.81 -24.00
N ALA A 46 -1.22 -5.07 -24.96
CA ALA A 46 -1.09 -5.38 -26.39
C ALA A 46 0.36 -5.37 -26.90
N ASP A 47 1.24 -4.57 -26.30
CA ASP A 47 2.68 -4.52 -26.61
C ASP A 47 3.48 -5.67 -25.98
N GLY A 48 2.83 -6.55 -25.22
CA GLY A 48 3.46 -7.67 -24.52
C GLY A 48 3.90 -7.36 -23.09
N THR A 49 3.80 -6.10 -22.63
CA THR A 49 4.17 -5.69 -21.27
C THR A 49 3.26 -6.37 -20.24
N VAL A 50 3.85 -6.91 -19.18
CA VAL A 50 3.13 -7.66 -18.15
C VAL A 50 3.05 -6.87 -16.86
N GLY A 51 1.85 -6.84 -16.28
CA GLY A 51 1.61 -6.23 -14.96
C GLY A 51 1.08 -7.24 -13.96
N HIS A 52 1.45 -7.05 -12.71
CA HIS A 52 1.12 -7.90 -11.59
C HIS A 52 0.49 -7.12 -10.44
N ALA A 53 -0.38 -7.77 -9.68
CA ALA A 53 -0.88 -7.19 -8.44
C ALA A 53 -1.10 -8.24 -7.36
N TYR A 54 -0.82 -7.83 -6.13
CA TYR A 54 -1.20 -8.49 -4.88
C TYR A 54 -1.76 -7.42 -3.94
N VAL A 55 -3.08 -7.39 -3.78
CA VAL A 55 -3.77 -6.36 -3.00
C VAL A 55 -4.43 -6.98 -1.80
N MET A 56 -4.21 -6.39 -0.62
CA MET A 56 -4.86 -6.81 0.63
C MET A 56 -6.39 -6.81 0.48
N GLY A 57 -7.02 -7.86 0.99
CA GLY A 57 -8.47 -8.04 0.97
C GLY A 57 -8.96 -8.74 -0.30
N ARG A 58 -10.23 -8.45 -0.66
CA ARG A 58 -11.02 -9.22 -1.63
C ARG A 58 -11.44 -8.43 -2.88
N ARG A 59 -10.94 -7.19 -3.02
CA ARG A 59 -11.39 -6.26 -4.07
C ARG A 59 -10.69 -6.54 -5.39
N LYS A 60 -11.32 -7.35 -6.24
CA LYS A 60 -10.83 -7.70 -7.59
C LYS A 60 -10.55 -6.48 -8.47
N THR A 61 -11.42 -5.46 -8.43
CA THR A 61 -11.24 -4.24 -9.20
C THR A 61 -9.99 -3.44 -8.79
N CYS A 62 -9.59 -3.49 -7.52
CA CYS A 62 -8.35 -2.88 -7.06
C CYS A 62 -7.12 -3.64 -7.51
N ALA A 63 -7.16 -4.98 -7.48
CA ALA A 63 -6.06 -5.81 -7.99
C ALA A 63 -5.87 -5.57 -9.49
N GLU A 64 -6.95 -5.54 -10.26
CA GLU A 64 -6.90 -5.22 -11.68
C GLU A 64 -6.31 -3.83 -11.96
N ALA A 65 -6.79 -2.79 -11.28
CA ALA A 65 -6.28 -1.44 -11.44
C ALA A 65 -4.78 -1.37 -11.10
N ALA A 66 -4.35 -2.05 -10.03
CA ALA A 66 -2.94 -2.11 -9.65
C ALA A 66 -2.09 -2.82 -10.71
N ALA A 67 -2.56 -3.93 -11.28
CA ALA A 67 -1.83 -4.65 -12.33
C ALA A 67 -1.74 -3.84 -13.63
N LEU A 68 -2.79 -3.09 -13.98
CA LEU A 68 -2.75 -2.17 -15.13
C LEU A 68 -1.74 -1.05 -14.91
N VAL A 69 -1.74 -0.44 -13.73
CA VAL A 69 -0.77 0.61 -13.38
C VAL A 69 0.65 0.04 -13.39
N ASP A 70 0.87 -1.15 -12.84
CA ASP A 70 2.16 -1.84 -12.86
C ASP A 70 2.68 -2.07 -14.29
N ALA A 71 1.82 -2.56 -15.20
CA ALA A 71 2.17 -2.70 -16.61
C ALA A 71 2.46 -1.35 -17.28
N LEU A 72 1.59 -0.36 -17.10
CA LEU A 72 1.73 0.95 -17.76
C LEU A 72 2.98 1.71 -17.28
N MET A 73 3.40 1.53 -16.02
CA MET A 73 4.62 2.11 -15.46
C MET A 73 5.91 1.55 -16.09
N GLN A 74 5.83 0.47 -16.86
CA GLN A 74 6.97 -0.10 -17.61
C GLN A 74 7.03 0.39 -19.06
N THR A 75 6.09 1.26 -19.48
CA THR A 75 5.98 1.80 -20.84
C THR A 75 6.30 3.30 -20.87
N GLU A 76 6.26 3.91 -22.05
CA GLU A 76 6.34 5.36 -22.24
C GLU A 76 5.24 6.15 -21.49
N ALA A 77 4.15 5.50 -21.09
CA ALA A 77 3.08 6.13 -20.32
C ALA A 77 3.45 6.39 -18.85
N ALA A 78 4.57 5.86 -18.35
CA ALA A 78 4.96 5.92 -16.93
C ALA A 78 4.91 7.34 -16.34
N ALA A 79 5.52 8.33 -17.00
CA ALA A 79 5.54 9.71 -16.52
C ALA A 79 4.12 10.31 -16.37
N ARG A 80 3.21 9.94 -17.28
CA ARG A 80 1.81 10.38 -17.22
C ARG A 80 1.05 9.69 -16.09
N ILE A 81 1.24 8.39 -15.91
CA ILE A 81 0.62 7.61 -14.83
C ILE A 81 1.11 8.10 -13.47
N ASP A 82 2.40 8.39 -13.35
CA ASP A 82 2.99 8.92 -12.13
C ASP A 82 2.33 10.25 -11.74
N ALA A 83 2.34 11.23 -12.66
CA ALA A 83 1.83 12.58 -12.38
C ALA A 83 0.31 12.63 -12.16
N GLN A 84 -0.47 11.82 -12.88
CA GLN A 84 -1.93 11.92 -12.86
C GLN A 84 -2.61 10.93 -11.91
N VAL A 85 -1.93 9.85 -11.52
CA VAL A 85 -2.50 8.78 -10.68
C VAL A 85 -1.69 8.59 -9.41
N LEU A 86 -0.40 8.29 -9.51
CA LEU A 86 0.39 7.92 -8.33
C LEU A 86 0.67 9.11 -7.41
N ASP A 87 1.05 10.26 -7.96
CA ASP A 87 1.34 11.47 -7.19
C ASP A 87 0.15 11.96 -6.36
N PRO A 88 -1.06 12.11 -6.93
CA PRO A 88 -2.24 12.44 -6.14
C PRO A 88 -2.51 11.42 -5.03
N LEU A 89 -2.36 10.12 -5.31
CA LEU A 89 -2.58 9.06 -4.33
C LEU A 89 -1.52 9.05 -3.21
N ARG A 90 -0.25 9.36 -3.52
CA ARG A 90 0.81 9.54 -2.51
C ARG A 90 0.46 10.68 -1.57
N ARG A 91 0.13 11.85 -2.12
CA ARG A 91 -0.25 13.03 -1.33
C ARG A 91 -1.45 12.75 -0.44
N GLU A 92 -2.46 12.05 -0.94
CA GLU A 92 -3.62 11.63 -0.13
C GLU A 92 -3.22 10.66 0.98
N ALA A 93 -2.35 9.69 0.70
CA ALA A 93 -1.85 8.74 1.68
C ALA A 93 -1.03 9.41 2.79
N GLU A 94 -0.13 10.33 2.42
CA GLU A 94 0.67 11.14 3.34
C GLU A 94 -0.23 12.00 4.23
N ALA A 95 -1.20 12.71 3.64
CA ALA A 95 -2.14 13.53 4.39
C ALA A 95 -3.00 12.70 5.36
N ARG A 96 -3.46 11.50 4.95
CA ARG A 96 -4.15 10.56 5.85
C ARG A 96 -3.24 10.11 6.99
N SER A 97 -1.98 9.81 6.70
CA SER A 97 -1.01 9.40 7.72
C SER A 97 -0.76 10.51 8.74
N ALA A 98 -0.50 11.73 8.27
CA ALA A 98 -0.29 12.91 9.11
C ALA A 98 -1.49 13.19 10.01
N ARG A 99 -2.72 13.11 9.48
CA ARG A 99 -3.95 13.27 10.29
C ARG A 99 -4.07 12.23 11.39
N ARG A 100 -3.77 10.96 11.10
CA ARG A 100 -3.77 9.89 12.12
C ARG A 100 -2.70 10.14 13.19
N ALA A 101 -1.50 10.52 12.78
CA ALA A 101 -0.40 10.82 13.71
C ALA A 101 -0.74 11.99 14.64
N ALA A 102 -1.28 13.09 14.08
CA ALA A 102 -1.72 14.24 14.88
C ALA A 102 -2.80 13.86 15.89
N ARG A 103 -3.79 13.04 15.49
CA ARG A 103 -4.83 12.55 16.41
C ARG A 103 -4.26 11.70 17.55
N ALA A 104 -3.26 10.86 17.27
CA ALA A 104 -2.60 10.04 18.29
C ALA A 104 -1.69 10.87 19.21
N ALA A 105 -1.02 11.89 18.67
CA ALA A 105 -0.18 12.81 19.45
C ALA A 105 -1.00 13.61 20.48
N ALA A 106 -2.25 13.94 20.16
CA ALA A 106 -3.17 14.59 21.09
C ALA A 106 -3.52 13.74 22.32
N THR A 107 -3.26 12.42 22.29
CA THR A 107 -3.43 11.51 23.44
C THR A 107 -2.11 11.14 24.12
N LYS A 108 -1.01 11.80 23.76
CA LYS A 108 0.30 11.56 24.36
C LYS A 108 0.32 12.08 25.81
N VAL A 109 0.78 11.25 26.73
CA VAL A 109 1.02 11.65 28.12
C VAL A 109 2.48 12.09 28.25
N ASP A 110 2.69 13.37 28.58
CA ASP A 110 4.01 13.91 28.87
C ASP A 110 4.26 13.88 30.39
N PHE A 111 5.16 13.00 30.83
CA PHE A 111 5.59 12.91 32.23
C PHE A 111 6.77 13.86 32.46
N LEU A 112 6.51 15.17 32.54
CA LEU A 112 7.48 16.14 33.04
C LEU A 112 7.10 16.53 34.46
N THR A 113 7.88 16.10 35.45
CA THR A 113 7.92 16.71 36.77
C THR A 113 8.76 17.99 36.67
N LEU A 114 8.11 19.15 36.69
CA LEU A 114 8.78 20.44 36.84
C LEU A 114 9.35 20.51 38.27
N ALA A 115 10.61 20.11 38.45
CA ALA A 115 11.31 20.30 39.72
C ALA A 115 11.64 21.79 39.86
N ARG A 116 10.86 22.51 40.69
CA ARG A 116 11.25 23.81 41.22
C ARG A 116 12.13 23.53 42.44
N GLY A 117 13.45 23.48 42.23
CA GLY A 117 14.44 23.54 43.30
C GLY A 117 15.03 24.94 43.29
N GLU A 118 14.80 25.67 44.37
CA GLU A 118 15.17 27.07 44.58
C GLU A 118 16.68 27.25 44.64
N ASP A 119 17.21 28.28 43.97
CA ASP A 119 18.53 28.82 44.30
C ASP A 119 18.43 29.52 45.67
N GLN A 120 19.03 28.90 46.69
CA GLN A 120 19.58 29.58 47.87
C GLN A 120 21.07 29.27 47.96
#